data_AF-A0A368XGY6-F1
#
_entry.id   AF-A0A368XGY6-F1
#
_cell.length_a   1.000
_cell.length_b   1.000
_cell.length_c   1.000
_cell.angle_alpha   90.00
_cell.angle_beta   90.00
_cell.angle_gamma   90.00
#
_symmetry.space_group_name_H-M   'P 1'
#
loop_
_entity.id
_entity.type
_entity.pdbx_description
1 polymer ?
#
loop_
_entity_poly.entity_id
_entity_poly.type
_entity_poly.pdbx_seq_one_letter_code
_entity_poly.pdbx_strand_id
1 'polypeptide(L)' 'MICPNCRGKNIGIIGQKHYYCWNCAIELTVINNILHIHEIEHDGTLSSLDDLFSEEERRI' A
#
# COMPACT_ATOMS: atom_id res chain seq x y z
N MET A 1 -9.57 3.84 6.86
CA MET A 1 -8.20 3.37 6.57
C MET A 1 -7.37 4.60 6.21
N ILE A 2 -6.17 4.73 6.77
CA ILE A 2 -5.25 5.84 6.48
C ILE A 2 -4.04 5.25 5.76
N CYS A 3 -3.59 5.92 4.70
CA CYS A 3 -2.47 5.44 3.91
C CYS A 3 -1.18 5.56 4.74
N PRO A 4 -0.39 4.50 4.93
CA PRO A 4 0.85 4.59 5.71
C PRO A 4 1.88 5.53 5.06
N ASN A 5 1.91 5.60 3.72
CA ASN A 5 2.82 6.45 2.97
C ASN A 5 2.45 7.95 3.05
N CYS A 6 1.32 8.36 2.46
CA CYS A 6 0.93 9.78 2.38
C CYS A 6 0.02 10.28 3.52
N ARG A 7 -0.41 9.41 4.44
CA ARG A 7 -1.42 9.70 5.49
C ARG A 7 -2.76 10.18 4.96
N GLY A 8 -3.02 10.01 3.66
CA GLY A 8 -4.28 10.32 3.01
C GLY A 8 -5.40 9.36 3.42
N LYS A 9 -6.64 9.81 3.24
CA LYS A 9 -7.86 9.02 3.48
C LYS A 9 -8.52 8.53 2.18
N ASN A 10 -7.98 8.91 1.03
CA ASN A 10 -8.49 8.54 -0.28
C ASN A 10 -7.96 7.16 -0.69
N ILE A 11 -8.47 6.12 -0.03
CA ILE A 11 -8.11 4.73 -0.25
C ILE A 11 -9.35 4.00 -0.76
N GLY A 12 -9.24 3.44 -1.96
CA GLY A 12 -10.26 2.56 -2.55
C GLY A 12 -9.99 1.09 -2.26
N ILE A 13 -11.04 0.28 -2.27
CA ILE A 13 -10.94 -1.18 -2.26
C ILE A 13 -10.96 -1.63 -3.71
N ILE A 14 -9.92 -2.35 -4.15
CA ILE A 14 -9.81 -2.86 -5.52
C ILE A 14 -9.93 -4.39 -5.58
N GLY A 15 -9.92 -5.07 -4.42
CA GLY A 15 -10.08 -6.51 -4.33
C GLY A 15 -10.19 -6.98 -2.87
N GLN A 16 -10.34 -8.29 -2.68
CA GLN A 16 -10.39 -8.87 -1.33
C GLN A 16 -9.02 -8.72 -0.67
N LYS A 17 -8.94 -7.92 0.41
CA LYS A 17 -7.67 -7.55 1.08
C LYS A 17 -6.70 -6.74 0.20
N HIS A 18 -7.16 -6.17 -0.91
CA HIS A 18 -6.39 -5.29 -1.78
C HIS A 18 -7.01 -3.88 -1.80
N TYR A 19 -6.17 -2.88 -1.61
CA TYR A 19 -6.53 -1.49 -1.49
C TYR A 19 -5.62 -0.63 -2.35
N TYR A 20 -6.10 0.53 -2.77
CA TYR A 20 -5.35 1.46 -3.60
C TYR A 20 -5.47 2.87 -3.08
N CYS A 21 -4.35 3.58 -2.93
CA CYS A 21 -4.35 4.99 -2.53
C CYS A 21 -4.21 5.92 -3.75
N TRP A 22 -5.27 6.68 -4.03
CA TRP A 22 -5.31 7.63 -5.15
C TRP A 22 -4.37 8.83 -4.99
N ASN A 23 -3.92 9.12 -3.77
CA ASN A 23 -3.08 10.30 -3.51
C ASN A 23 -1.59 10.07 -3.81
N CYS A 24 -1.11 8.83 -3.71
CA CYS A 24 0.31 8.49 -3.86
C CYS A 24 0.52 7.30 -4.79
N ALA A 25 -0.51 6.90 -5.54
CA ALA A 25 -0.46 5.82 -6.51
C ALA A 25 0.11 4.48 -5.99
N ILE A 26 -0.10 4.16 -4.71
CA ILE A 26 0.36 2.89 -4.14
C ILE A 26 -0.78 1.88 -4.02
N GLU A 27 -0.46 0.62 -4.28
CA GLU A 27 -1.24 -0.55 -3.95
C GLU A 27 -0.84 -1.07 -2.55
N LEU A 28 -1.85 -1.50 -1.80
CA LEU A 28 -1.77 -1.98 -0.43
C LEU A 28 -2.45 -3.35 -0.36
N THR A 29 -1.71 -4.39 -0.02
CA THR A 29 -2.23 -5.77 -0.01
C THR A 29 -1.98 -6.41 1.34
N VAL A 30 -3.00 -7.05 1.92
CA VAL A 30 -2.89 -7.66 3.26
C VAL A 30 -2.78 -9.17 3.13
N ILE A 31 -1.60 -9.71 3.43
CA ILE A 31 -1.29 -11.15 3.38
C ILE A 31 -0.81 -11.56 4.76
N ASN A 32 -1.42 -12.57 5.38
CA ASN A 32 -1.03 -13.07 6.70
C ASN A 32 -0.92 -11.98 7.80
N ASN A 33 -1.84 -11.00 7.81
CA ASN A 33 -1.80 -9.82 8.69
C ASN A 33 -0.61 -8.88 8.49
N ILE A 34 0.13 -9.04 7.39
CA ILE A 34 1.22 -8.16 6.97
C ILE A 34 0.74 -7.35 5.78
N LEU A 35 0.98 -6.05 5.85
CA LEU A 35 0.74 -5.11 4.78
C LEU A 35 1.93 -5.15 3.80
N HIS A 36 1.63 -5.37 2.54
CA HIS A 36 2.57 -5.24 1.43
C HIS A 36 2.23 -3.99 0.63
N ILE A 37 3.24 -3.22 0.29
CA ILE A 37 3.09 -1.88 -0.29
C ILE A 37 3.86 -1.84 -1.61
N HIS A 38 3.17 -1.48 -2.69
CA HIS A 38 3.76 -1.34 -4.02
C HIS A 38 3.41 0.01 -4.60
N GLU A 39 4.39 0.81 -4.99
CA GLU A 39 4.19 2.04 -5.75
C GLU A 39 4.02 1.73 -7.23
N ILE A 40 3.05 2.39 -7.87
CA ILE A 40 2.89 2.38 -9.31
C ILE A 40 3.66 3.57 -9.88
N GLU A 41 4.75 3.27 -10.57
CA GLU A 41 5.57 4.27 -11.24
C GLU A 41 4.83 4.89 -12.43
N HIS A 42 5.38 5.98 -12.96
CA HIS A 42 4.79 6.71 -14.11
C HIS A 42 4.69 5.86 -15.38
N ASP A 43 5.58 4.88 -15.53
CA ASP A 43 5.58 3.93 -16.65
C ASP A 43 4.66 2.72 -16.40
N GLY A 44 3.98 2.67 -15.25
CA GLY A 44 3.07 1.59 -14.86
C GLY A 44 3.77 0.37 -14.26
N THR A 45 5.07 0.45 -14.00
CA THR A 45 5.79 -0.60 -13.27
C THR A 45 5.48 -0.56 -11.78
N LEU A 46 5.65 -1.69 -11.10
CA LEU A 46 5.44 -1.82 -9.66
C LEU A 46 6.78 -1.84 -8.93
N SER A 47 6.96 -0.90 -8.02
CA SER A 47 8.12 -0.82 -7.12
C SER A 47 7.69 -1.19 -5.71
N SER A 48 8.30 -2.23 -5.13
CA SER A 48 7.99 -2.61 -3.74
C SER A 48 8.55 -1.57 -2.77
N LEU A 49 7.69 -1.07 -1.87
CA LEU A 49 8.05 -0.14 -0.79
C LEU A 49 8.18 -0.86 0.56
N ASP A 50 8.11 -2.19 0.59
CA ASP A 50 8.22 -3.00 1.80
C ASP A 50 9.53 -2.78 2.58
N ASP A 51 10.60 -2.30 1.93
CA ASP A 51 11.90 -1.99 2.54
C ASP A 51 11.87 -0.67 3.34
N LEU A 52 10.93 0.22 3.04
CA LEU A 52 10.80 1.51 3.72
C LEU A 52 10.11 1.39 5.09
N PHE A 53 9.52 0.23 5.40
CA PHE A 53 8.75 0.02 6.62
C PHE A 53 9.14 -1.30 7.26
N SER A 54 9.35 -1.27 8.58
CA SER A 54 9.65 -2.50 9.32
C SER A 54 8.45 -3.46 9.30
N GLU A 55 8.70 -4.77 9.45
CA GLU A 55 7.62 -5.76 9.51
C GLU A 55 6.61 -5.43 10.62
N GLU A 56 7.09 -4.94 11.77
CA GLU A 56 6.26 -4.48 12.89
C GLU A 56 5.33 -3.32 12.51
N GLU A 57 5.81 -2.37 11.68
CA GLU A 57 4.99 -1.23 11.22
C GLU A 57 3.95 -1.64 10.17
N ARG A 58 4.22 -2.72 9.44
CA ARG A 58 3.34 -3.28 8.42
C ARG A 58 2.35 -4.30 8.99
N ARG A 59 2.45 -4.65 10.27
CA ARG A 59 1.55 -5.60 10.91
C ARG A 59 0.23 -4.92 11.28
N ILE A 60 -0.88 -5.50 10.83
CA ILE A 60 -2.25 -5.02 11.09
C ILE A 60 -2.85 -5.71 12.32
#